data_AF-A0A7C1E3B2-F1
#
_entry.id   AF-A0A7C1E3B2-F1
#
_cell.length_a   1.000
_cell.length_b   1.000
_cell.length_c   1.000
_cell.angle_alpha   90.00
_cell.angle_beta   90.00
_cell.angle_gamma   90.00
#
_symmetry.space_group_name_H-M   'P 1'
#
loop_
_entity.id
_entity.type
_entity.pdbx_description
1 polymer ?
#
loop_
_entity_poly.entity_id
_entity_poly.type
_entity_poly.pdbx_seq_one_letter_code
_entity_poly.pdbx_strand_id
1 'polypeptide(L)' 'MSGPSEKLLRPKEVCQRLGISYSTLSRWVREGR' A
#
# COMPACT_ATOMS: atom_id res chain seq x y z
N MET A 1 10.92 15.44 -18.29
CA MET A 1 11.50 14.87 -17.06
C MET A 1 10.47 13.95 -16.45
N SER A 2 10.60 12.63 -16.66
CA SER A 2 9.77 11.67 -15.93
C SER A 2 10.28 11.66 -14.49
N GLY A 3 9.47 12.12 -13.54
CA GLY A 3 9.79 12.01 -12.11
C GLY A 3 10.04 10.54 -11.71
N PRO A 4 10.58 10.27 -10.51
CA PRO A 4 10.79 8.90 -10.06
C PRO A 4 9.48 8.13 -10.26
N SER A 5 9.52 7.08 -11.08
CA SER A 5 8.34 6.25 -11.32
C SER A 5 7.93 5.65 -9.99
N GLU A 6 6.96 6.26 -9.32
CA GLU A 6 6.41 5.78 -8.05
C GLU A 6 5.85 4.38 -8.31
N LYS A 7 6.65 3.37 -7.97
CA LYS A 7 6.31 1.98 -8.27
C LYS A 7 5.20 1.58 -7.32
N LEU A 8 3.99 1.44 -7.87
CA LEU A 8 2.85 0.94 -7.13
C LEU A 8 3.20 -0.40 -6.49
N LEU A 9 3.02 -0.49 -5.18
CA LEU A 9 3.27 -1.71 -4.43
C LEU A 9 2.05 -2.62 -4.55
N ARG A 10 2.30 -3.93 -4.64
CA ARG A 10 1.23 -4.92 -4.47
C ARG A 10 0.77 -4.90 -3.00
N PRO A 11 -0.51 -5.17 -2.72
CA PRO A 11 -1.03 -5.16 -1.34
C PRO A 11 -0.23 -6.03 -0.37
N LYS A 12 0.28 -7.19 -0.83
CA LYS A 12 1.13 -8.08 -0.02
C LYS A 12 2.42 -7.39 0.44
N GLU A 13 3.06 -6.65 -0.46
CA GLU A 13 4.30 -5.93 -0.18
C GLU A 13 4.09 -4.85 0.88
N VAL A 14 2.97 -4.13 0.77
CA VAL A 14 2.57 -3.11 1.75
C VAL A 14 2.34 -3.74 3.12
N CYS A 15 1.58 -4.83 3.17
CA CYS A 15 1.33 -5.57 4.42
C CYS A 15 2.64 -6.02 5.09
N GLN A 16 3.58 -6.56 4.31
CA GLN A 16 4.88 -7.00 4.82
C GLN A 16 5.74 -5.84 5.33
N ARG A 17 5.82 -4.73 4.58
CA ARG A 17 6.62 -3.56 4.97
C ARG A 17 6.08 -2.85 6.21
N LEU A 18 4.75 -2.78 6.33
CA LEU A 18 4.09 -2.08 7.43
C LEU A 18 3.82 -2.99 8.64
N GLY A 19 4.02 -4.30 8.51
CA GLY A 19 3.73 -5.26 9.58
C GLY A 19 2.22 -5.35 9.91
N ILE A 20 1.36 -5.07 8.95
CA ILE A 20 -0.10 -5.07 9.12
C ILE A 20 -0.77 -6.22 8.37
N SER A 21 -1.98 -6.58 8.79
CA SER A 21 -2.82 -7.50 8.04
C SER A 21 -3.41 -6.86 6.79
N TYR A 22 -3.80 -7.69 5.82
CA TYR A 22 -4.53 -7.25 4.63
C TYR A 22 -5.87 -6.58 4.98
N SER A 23 -6.56 -7.05 6.04
CA SER A 23 -7.81 -6.44 6.50
C SER A 23 -7.61 -4.99 6.97
N THR A 24 -6.49 -4.70 7.63
CA THR A 24 -6.11 -3.34 8.02
C THR A 24 -5.87 -2.47 6.80
N LEU A 25 -5.10 -2.97 5.83
CA LEU A 25 -4.86 -2.28 4.55
C LEU A 25 -6.16 -2.02 3.77
N SER A 26 -7.04 -3.02 3.66
CA SER A 26 -8.33 -2.90 2.97
C SER A 26 -9.25 -1.86 3.60
N ARG A 27 -9.17 -1.70 4.93
CA ARG A 27 -9.90 -0.66 5.64
C ARG A 27 -9.37 0.73 5.30
N TRP A 28 -8.05 0.94 5.33
CA TRP A 28 -7.45 2.24 5.00
C TRP A 28 -7.75 2.67 3.56
N VAL A 29 -7.65 1.74 2.61
CA VAL A 29 -8.01 2.01 1.20
C VAL A 29 -9.47 2.45 1.08
N ARG A 30 -10.39 1.84 1.84
CA ARG A 30 -11.80 2.26 1.86
C ARG A 30 -12.02 3.61 2.53
N GLU A 31 -11.23 3.92 3.55
CA GLU A 31 -11.28 5.19 4.29
C GLU A 31 -10.51 6.32 3.56
N GLY A 32 -9.81 6.02 2.47
CA GLY A 32 -9.02 6.99 1.69
C GLY A 32 -7.69 7.39 2.33
N ARG A 33 -7.11 6.51 3.14
CA ARG A 33 -5.86 6.73 3.88
C ARG A 33 -4.67 5.97 3.27
#